data_AF-A0A945L7B5-F1
#
_entry.id   AF-A0A945L7B5-F1
#
_cell.length_a   1.000
_cell.length_b   1.000
_cell.length_c   1.000
_cell.angle_alpha   90.00
_cell.angle_beta   90.00
_cell.angle_gamma   90.00
#
_symmetry.space_group_name_H-M   'P 1'
#
loop_
_entity.id
_entity.type
_entity.pdbx_description
1 polymer ?
#
loop_
_entity_poly.entity_id
_entity_poly.type
_entity_poly.pdbx_seq_one_letter_code
_entity_poly.pdbx_strand_id
1 'polypeptide(L)' 'MMNPSATTSVNVNDLVSIEASPISMMPPSLINTMSRDDVLDLLAYFISGGDPKDPAFRKK' A
#
# COMPACT_ATOMS: atom_id res chain seq x y z
N MET A 1 -3.67 0.39 18.82
CA MET A 1 -3.19 -0.13 17.51
C MET A 1 -3.40 0.97 16.48
N MET A 2 -2.45 1.23 15.57
CA MET A 2 -2.59 2.25 14.53
C MET A 2 -3.71 1.85 13.54
N ASN A 3 -4.54 2.80 13.10
CA ASN A 3 -5.56 2.61 12.06
C ASN A 3 -5.31 3.57 10.88
N PRO A 4 -4.49 3.18 9.88
CA PRO A 4 -4.12 4.04 8.76
C PRO A 4 -5.28 4.53 7.88
N SER A 5 -6.41 3.82 7.91
CA SER A 5 -7.59 4.17 7.12
C SER A 5 -8.56 5.10 7.87
N ALA A 6 -8.27 5.41 9.14
CA ALA A 6 -9.10 6.33 9.91
C ALA A 6 -8.90 7.76 9.40
N THR A 7 -10.00 8.40 9.02
CA THR A 7 -10.03 9.81 8.63
C THR A 7 -10.89 10.59 9.63
N THR A 8 -10.58 11.86 9.81
CA THR A 8 -11.38 12.79 10.62
C THR A 8 -11.75 14.01 9.80
N SER A 9 -12.97 14.50 9.95
CA SER A 9 -13.41 15.73 9.29
C SER A 9 -12.90 16.93 10.07
N VAL A 10 -12.28 17.87 9.36
CA VAL A 10 -11.78 19.13 9.93
C VAL A 10 -12.42 20.27 9.16
N ASN A 11 -12.92 21.28 9.88
CA ASN A 11 -13.47 22.48 9.28
C ASN A 11 -12.34 23.32 8.66
N VAL A 12 -12.49 23.68 7.39
CA VAL A 12 -11.47 24.39 6.61
C VAL A 12 -11.15 25.77 7.20
N ASN A 13 -12.13 26.44 7.82
CA ASN A 13 -11.93 27.76 8.43
C ASN A 13 -11.02 27.74 9.67
N ASP A 14 -10.84 26.55 10.27
CA ASP A 14 -10.02 26.37 11.47
C ASP A 14 -8.59 25.90 11.13
N LEU A 15 -8.25 25.76 9.84
CA LEU A 15 -6.92 25.30 9.39
C LEU A 15 -5.87 26.40 9.50
N VAL A 16 -4.80 26.13 10.26
CA VAL A 16 -3.65 27.03 10.41
C VAL A 16 -2.61 26.83 9.31
N SER A 17 -2.31 25.58 8.95
CA SER A 17 -1.37 25.24 7.85
C SER A 17 -1.61 23.82 7.33
N ILE A 18 -1.08 23.54 6.12
CA ILE A 18 -1.04 22.21 5.52
C ILE A 18 0.42 21.90 5.20
N GLU A 19 0.95 20.83 5.77
CA GLU A 19 2.34 20.43 5.63
C GLU A 19 2.44 18.93 5.35
N ALA A 20 3.52 18.53 4.69
CA ALA A 20 3.82 17.12 4.49
C ALA A 20 4.18 16.47 5.84
N SER A 21 3.53 15.37 6.19
CA SER A 21 3.90 14.61 7.39
C SER A 21 5.34 14.09 7.25
N PRO A 22 6.24 14.37 8.21
CA PRO A 22 7.58 13.81 8.20
C PRO A 22 7.60 12.31 8.53
N ILE A 23 6.48 11.78 9.06
CA ILE A 23 6.34 10.38 9.46
C ILE A 23 5.34 9.72 8.52
N SER A 24 5.84 8.74 7.74
CA SER A 24 4.98 7.86 6.97
C SER A 24 4.24 6.90 7.91
N MET A 25 2.93 6.76 7.71
CA MET A 25 2.16 5.71 8.38
C MET A 25 2.45 4.31 7.82
N MET A 26 3.09 4.22 6.64
CA MET A 26 3.58 2.97 6.09
C MET A 26 4.95 2.67 6.70
N PRO A 27 5.10 1.58 7.47
CA PRO A 27 6.39 1.18 8.01
C PRO A 27 7.42 0.99 6.91
N PRO A 28 8.69 1.39 7.11
CA PRO A 28 9.75 1.03 6.19
C PRO A 28 9.95 -0.49 6.18
N SER A 29 10.63 -1.00 5.16
CA SER A 29 11.09 -2.39 5.10
C SER A 29 10.00 -3.47 5.02
N LEU A 30 8.75 -3.12 4.65
CA LEU A 30 7.68 -4.11 4.45
C LEU A 30 8.05 -5.21 3.43
N ILE A 31 8.80 -4.85 2.39
CA ILE A 31 9.26 -5.80 1.36
C ILE A 31 10.42 -6.69 1.86
N ASN A 32 11.14 -6.29 2.92
CA ASN A 32 12.38 -6.98 3.32
C ASN A 32 12.15 -8.39 3.86
N THR A 33 10.94 -8.70 4.34
CA THR A 33 10.58 -10.04 4.82
C THR A 33 10.01 -10.93 3.73
N MET A 34 9.75 -10.40 2.54
CA MET A 34 9.17 -11.14 1.43
C MET A 34 10.22 -12.03 0.78
N SER A 35 9.85 -13.28 0.48
CA SER A 35 10.66 -14.13 -0.38
C SER A 35 10.58 -13.64 -1.83
N ARG A 36 11.45 -14.20 -2.69
CA ARG A 36 11.40 -13.92 -4.14
C ARG A 36 10.01 -14.21 -4.71
N ASP A 37 9.41 -15.32 -4.29
CA ASP A 37 8.12 -15.77 -4.81
C ASP A 37 6.99 -14.83 -4.35
N ASP A 38 7.00 -14.39 -3.09
CA ASP A 38 6.02 -13.41 -2.59
C ASP A 38 6.06 -12.09 -3.39
N VAL A 39 7.25 -11.63 -3.76
CA VAL A 39 7.41 -10.42 -4.59
C VAL A 39 6.86 -10.64 -6.00
N LEU A 40 7.11 -11.81 -6.59
CA LEU A 40 6.60 -12.14 -7.92
C LEU A 40 5.07 -12.28 -7.91
N ASP A 41 4.50 -12.89 -6.88
CA ASP A 41 3.05 -13.02 -6.71
C ASP A 41 2.38 -11.66 -6.52
N LEU A 42 2.99 -10.76 -5.74
CA LEU A 42 2.49 -9.39 -5.58
C LEU A 42 2.49 -8.62 -6.91
N LEU A 43 3.56 -8.75 -7.71
CA LEU A 43 3.64 -8.15 -9.04
C LEU A 43 2.60 -8.75 -9.99
N ALA A 44 2.38 -10.07 -9.96
CA ALA A 44 1.35 -10.72 -10.75
C ALA A 44 -0.06 -10.23 -10.36
N TYR A 45 -0.32 -10.03 -9.07
CA TYR A 45 -1.57 -9.42 -8.59
C TYR A 45 -1.80 -8.01 -9.15
N PHE A 46 -0.77 -7.15 -9.14
CA PHE A 46 -0.89 -5.80 -9.70
C PHE A 46 -1.07 -5.78 -11.21
N ILE A 47 -0.33 -6.63 -11.95
CA ILE A 47 -0.42 -6.71 -13.41
C ILE A 47 -1.78 -7.26 -13.86
N SER A 48 -2.28 -8.28 -13.17
CA SER A 48 -3.57 -8.91 -13.48
C SER A 48 -4.79 -8.05 -13.13
N GLY A 49 -4.60 -6.95 -12.38
CA GLY A 49 -5.71 -6.19 -11.80
C GLY A 49 -6.59 -7.03 -10.86
N GLY A 50 -6.04 -8.12 -10.31
CA GLY A 50 -6.77 -9.08 -9.49
C GLY A 50 -7.49 -10.21 -10.25
N ASP A 51 -7.25 -10.40 -11.55
CA ASP A 51 -7.78 -11.57 -12.29
C ASP A 51 -6.94 -12.84 -11.99
N PRO A 52 -7.50 -13.85 -11.29
CA PRO A 52 -6.77 -15.07 -10.98
C PRO A 52 -6.46 -15.96 -12.20
N LYS A 53 -7.06 -15.67 -13.37
CA LYS A 53 -6.80 -16.40 -14.62
C LYS A 53 -5.78 -15.72 -15.52
N ASP A 54 -5.23 -14.58 -15.09
CA ASP A 54 -4.28 -13.81 -15.88
C ASP A 54 -3.01 -14.65 -16.21
N PRO A 55 -2.46 -14.53 -17.43
CA PRO A 55 -1.23 -15.22 -17.81
C PRO A 55 -0.04 -15.01 -16.86
N ALA A 56 0.00 -13.91 -16.11
CA ALA A 56 1.03 -13.62 -15.11
C ALA A 56 1.11 -14.69 -13.99
N PHE A 57 0.03 -15.43 -13.73
CA PHE A 57 0.02 -16.53 -12.75
C PHE A 57 0.40 -17.90 -13.34
N ARG A 58 0.69 -17.99 -14.64
CA ARG A 58 1.05 -19.26 -15.28
C ARG A 58 2.50 -19.63 -14.94
N LYS A 59 2.69 -20.77 -14.28
CA LYS A 59 4.01 -21.38 -14.08
C LYS A 59 4.55 -21.87 -15.43
N LYS A 60 5.81 -21.54 -15.72
CA LYS A 60 6.57 -22.11 -16.84
C LYS A 60 7.05 -23.51 -16.52
#